data_AF-A0A1F4EN80-F1
#
_entry.id   AF-A0A1F4EN80-F1
#
_cell.length_a   1.000
_cell.length_b   1.000
_cell.length_c   1.000
_cell.angle_alpha   90.00
_cell.angle_beta   90.00
_cell.angle_gamma   90.00
#
_symmetry.space_group_name_H-M   'P 1'
#
loop_
_entity.id
_entity.type
_entity.pdbx_description
1 polymer ?
#
loop_
_entity_poly.entity_id
_entity_poly.type
_entity_poly.pdbx_seq_one_letter_code
_entity_poly.pdbx_strand_id
1 'polypeptide(L)'
;MTTESPRWYLCDLDRDAVLEEPSDIVASIRSKPDTPRRCITEEKTLVEIRAKVEKHIKNTYLKRVDAPVGVKPALRCWMELNE
;
A
#
# COMPACT_ATOMS: atom_id res chain seq x y z
N MET A 1 -11.78 24.42 -3.67
CA MET A 1 -10.84 23.33 -3.98
C MET A 1 -10.91 22.33 -2.84
N THR A 2 -11.54 21.17 -3.06
CA THR A 2 -11.52 20.07 -2.10
C THR A 2 -10.11 19.49 -2.14
N THR A 3 -9.33 19.66 -1.08
CA THR A 3 -8.01 19.04 -0.96
C THR A 3 -8.21 17.54 -0.78
N GLU A 4 -8.02 16.76 -1.85
CA GLU A 4 -7.97 15.32 -1.74
C GLU A 4 -6.78 14.92 -0.86
N SER A 5 -7.07 14.24 0.24
CA SER A 5 -6.03 13.76 1.16
C SER A 5 -5.32 12.55 0.56
N PRO A 6 -3.99 12.45 0.69
CA PRO A 6 -3.25 11.28 0.22
C PRO A 6 -3.72 10.03 0.98
N ARG A 7 -3.96 8.94 0.23
CA ARG A 7 -4.35 7.64 0.79
C ARG A 7 -3.12 6.75 0.94
N TRP A 8 -3.08 6.00 2.03
CA TRP A 8 -2.01 5.03 2.30
C TRP A 8 -2.55 3.61 2.17
N TYR A 9 -1.70 2.71 1.69
CA TYR A 9 -2.00 1.29 1.55
C TYR A 9 -0.79 0.51 2.06
N LEU A 10 -1.03 -0.51 2.88
CA LEU A 10 0.00 -1.43 3.35
C LEU A 10 -0.37 -2.84 2.93
N CYS A 11 0.50 -3.50 2.16
CA CYS A 11 0.36 -4.92 1.88
C CYS A 11 1.02 -5.73 3.00
N ASP A 12 0.21 -6.35 3.83
CA ASP A 12 0.61 -7.27 4.90
C ASP A 12 0.72 -8.67 4.30
N LEU A 13 1.95 -9.17 4.13
CA LEU A 13 2.21 -10.44 3.47
C LEU A 13 1.84 -11.64 4.35
N ASP A 14 1.99 -11.50 5.67
CA ASP A 14 1.69 -12.57 6.62
C ASP A 14 0.19 -12.82 6.73
N ARG A 15 -0.61 -11.74 6.66
CA ARG A 15 -2.08 -11.82 6.69
C ARG A 15 -2.72 -11.91 5.31
N ASP A 16 -1.92 -11.90 4.25
CA ASP A 16 -2.34 -11.80 2.86
C ASP A 16 -3.34 -10.64 2.60
N ALA A 17 -3.23 -9.54 3.35
CA ALA A 17 -4.21 -8.45 3.38
C ALA A 17 -3.64 -7.12 2.86
N VAL A 18 -4.52 -6.20 2.45
CA VAL A 18 -4.17 -4.80 2.16
C VAL A 18 -4.91 -3.89 3.15
N LEU A 19 -4.17 -3.25 4.04
CA LEU A 19 -4.70 -2.31 5.03
C LEU A 19 -4.84 -0.92 4.41
N GLU A 20 -5.96 -0.26 4.67
CA GLU A 20 -6.27 1.11 4.19
C GLU A 20 -6.41 2.12 5.33
N GLU A 21 -6.78 1.67 6.53
CA GLU A 21 -7.03 2.53 7.68
C GLU A 21 -5.72 3.01 8.30
N PRO A 22 -5.51 4.34 8.45
CA PRO A 22 -4.25 4.87 8.97
C PRO A 22 -3.85 4.33 10.35
N SER A 23 -4.82 4.07 11.24
CA SER A 23 -4.57 3.49 12.57
C SER A 23 -3.95 2.10 12.48
N ASP A 24 -4.45 1.27 11.57
CA ASP A 24 -4.03 -0.12 11.40
C ASP A 24 -2.66 -0.18 10.73
N ILE A 25 -2.45 0.68 9.73
CA ILE A 25 -1.15 0.85 9.07
C ILE A 25 -0.10 1.29 10.10
N VAL A 26 -0.38 2.32 10.89
CA VAL A 26 0.56 2.81 11.92
C VAL A 26 0.83 1.74 12.97
N ALA A 27 -0.17 0.96 13.39
CA ALA A 27 0.04 -0.16 14.31
C ALA A 27 0.97 -1.23 13.72
N SER A 28 0.90 -1.47 12.41
CA SER A 28 1.70 -2.48 11.69
C SER A 28 3.13 -2.05 11.36
N ILE A 29 3.41 -0.75 11.18
CA ILE A 29 4.74 -0.27 10.73
C ILE A 29 5.61 0.33 11.84
N ARG A 30 5.15 0.27 13.10
CA ARG A 30 5.89 0.85 14.23
C ARG A 30 7.19 0.08 14.46
N SER A 31 8.30 0.80 14.37
CA SER A 31 9.63 0.28 14.67
C SER A 31 10.18 0.87 15.97
N LYS A 32 11.14 0.19 16.57
CA LYS A 32 11.95 0.73 17.66
C LYS A 32 13.16 1.48 17.09
N PRO A 33 13.83 2.35 17.87
CA PRO A 33 15.02 3.08 17.40
C PRO A 33 16.15 2.17 16.88
N ASP A 34 16.25 0.96 17.42
CA ASP A 34 17.24 -0.05 17.08
C ASP A 34 16.80 -1.02 15.98
N THR A 35 15.57 -0.91 15.46
CA THR A 35 15.11 -1.73 14.34
C THR A 35 15.97 -1.46 13.10
N PRO A 36 16.65 -2.47 12.54
CA PRO A 36 17.51 -2.28 11.38
C PRO A 36 16.68 -1.94 10.13
N ARG A 37 17.22 -1.05 9.28
CA ARG A 37 16.65 -0.80 7.95
C ARG A 37 17.33 -1.72 6.94
N ARG A 38 16.57 -2.62 6.35
CA ARG A 38 17.05 -3.61 5.38
C ARG A 38 16.29 -3.45 4.07
N CYS A 39 16.97 -3.68 2.95
CA CYS A 39 16.36 -3.84 1.64
C CYS A 39 16.73 -5.23 1.11
N ILE A 40 15.94 -6.24 1.43
CA ILE A 40 16.27 -7.65 1.20
C ILE A 40 15.18 -8.40 0.44
N THR A 41 14.03 -7.75 0.18
CA THR A 41 12.95 -8.38 -0.57
C THR A 41 13.35 -8.52 -2.04
N GLU A 42 13.08 -9.68 -2.65
CA GLU A 42 13.36 -9.89 -4.06
C GLU A 42 12.53 -8.94 -4.94
N GLU A 43 13.14 -8.40 -6.00
CA GLU A 43 12.47 -7.46 -6.92
C GLU A 43 11.17 -8.04 -7.48
N LYS A 44 11.16 -9.32 -7.83
CA LYS A 44 9.97 -10.02 -8.33
C LYS A 44 8.83 -9.95 -7.33
N THR A 45 9.11 -10.21 -6.05
CA THR A 45 8.12 -10.09 -4.98
C THR A 45 7.63 -8.66 -4.86
N LEU A 46 8.50 -7.64 -4.92
CA LEU A 46 8.08 -6.24 -4.89
C LEU A 46 7.14 -5.88 -6.05
N VAL A 47 7.39 -6.38 -7.25
CA VAL A 47 6.52 -6.18 -8.43
C VAL A 47 5.15 -6.83 -8.21
N GLU A 48 5.12 -8.05 -7.67
CA GLU A 48 3.88 -8.77 -7.37
C GLU A 48 3.04 -8.06 -6.30
N ILE A 49 3.68 -7.57 -5.23
CA ILE A 49 3.04 -6.79 -4.16
C ILE A 49 2.46 -5.50 -4.75
N ARG A 50 3.22 -4.78 -5.59
CA ARG A 50 2.73 -3.57 -6.25
C ARG A 50 1.48 -3.85 -7.09
N ALA A 51 1.50 -4.91 -7.90
CA ALA A 51 0.36 -5.30 -8.72
C ALA A 51 -0.86 -5.67 -7.86
N LYS A 52 -0.64 -6.33 -6.71
CA LYS A 52 -1.69 -6.66 -5.73
C LYS A 52 -2.33 -5.37 -5.18
N VAL A 53 -1.53 -4.38 -4.78
CA VAL A 53 -2.02 -3.09 -4.29
C VAL A 53 -2.78 -2.33 -5.38
N GLU A 54 -2.27 -2.24 -6.60
CA GLU A 54 -2.97 -1.57 -7.72
C GLU A 54 -4.32 -2.23 -8.02
N LYS A 55 -4.37 -3.56 -8.03
CA LYS A 55 -5.61 -4.33 -8.19
C LYS A 55 -6.59 -4.08 -7.04
N HIS A 56 -6.09 -4.01 -5.81
CA HIS A 56 -6.90 -3.69 -4.63
C HIS A 56 -7.53 -2.31 -4.75
N ILE A 57 -6.73 -1.27 -5.02
CA ILE A 57 -7.22 0.12 -5.20
C ILE A 57 -8.27 0.19 -6.32
N LYS A 58 -8.06 -0.52 -7.44
CA LYS A 58 -9.04 -0.61 -8.52
C LYS A 58 -10.35 -1.23 -8.04
N ASN A 59 -10.29 -2.28 -7.25
CA ASN A 59 -11.46 -3.04 -6.80
C ASN A 59 -12.16 -2.45 -5.57
N THR A 60 -11.50 -1.60 -4.79
CA THR A 60 -12.09 -0.94 -3.62
C THR A 60 -12.36 0.52 -3.91
N TYR A 61 -11.32 1.36 -3.91
CA TYR A 61 -11.47 2.80 -4.00
C TYR A 61 -12.07 3.27 -5.32
N LEU A 62 -11.51 2.85 -6.45
CA LEU A 62 -11.98 3.34 -7.76
C LEU A 62 -13.42 2.92 -8.06
N LYS A 63 -13.81 1.70 -7.65
CA LYS A 63 -15.22 1.27 -7.71
C LYS A 63 -16.11 2.10 -6.79
N ARG A 64 -15.68 2.38 -5.56
CA ARG A 64 -16.46 3.17 -4.58
C ARG A 64 -16.75 4.59 -5.03
N VAL A 65 -15.87 5.19 -5.83
CA VAL A 65 -16.04 6.55 -6.36
C VAL A 65 -16.56 6.58 -7.80
N ASP A 66 -17.02 5.44 -8.33
CA ASP A 66 -17.51 5.29 -9.71
C ASP A 66 -16.53 5.85 -10.75
N ALA A 67 -15.24 5.56 -10.58
CA ALA A 67 -14.19 6.06 -11.46
C ALA A 67 -14.44 5.59 -12.92
N PRO A 68 -14.23 6.46 -13.92
CA PRO A 68 -14.39 6.10 -15.32
C PRO A 68 -13.55 4.89 -15.75
N VAL A 69 -14.06 4.17 -16.74
CA VAL A 69 -13.36 3.02 -17.32
C VAL A 69 -12.01 3.46 -17.89
N GLY A 70 -10.94 2.74 -17.52
CA GLY A 70 -9.57 3.02 -17.99
C GLY A 70 -8.76 3.90 -17.07
N VAL A 71 -9.37 4.56 -16.07
CA VAL A 71 -8.61 5.25 -15.01
C VAL A 71 -7.83 4.24 -14.19
N LYS A 72 -6.53 4.51 -14.01
CA LYS A 72 -5.61 3.69 -13.20
C LYS A 72 -5.16 4.45 -11.97
N PRO A 73 -4.98 3.78 -10.82
CA PRO A 73 -4.36 4.41 -9.66
C PRO A 73 -2.89 4.75 -9.96
N ALA A 74 -2.39 5.83 -9.36
CA ALA A 74 -0.99 6.23 -9.44
C ALA A 74 -0.35 6.16 -8.06
N LEU A 75 0.55 5.21 -7.86
CA LEU A 75 1.36 5.11 -6.64
C LEU A 75 2.50 6.13 -6.71
N ARG A 76 2.44 7.17 -5.88
CA ARG A 76 3.42 8.26 -5.84
C ARG A 76 4.69 7.89 -5.06
N CYS A 77 4.52 7.17 -3.96
CA CYS A 77 5.61 6.74 -3.09
C CYS A 77 5.46 5.24 -2.81
N TRP A 78 6.60 4.56 -2.69
CA TRP A 78 6.68 3.12 -2.39
C TRP A 78 7.90 2.86 -1.51
N MET A 79 7.77 1.94 -0.56
CA MET A 79 8.84 1.53 0.33
C MET A 79 8.60 0.07 0.71
N GLU A 80 9.65 -0.75 0.67
CA GLU A 80 9.58 -2.08 1.29
C GLU A 80 9.72 -1.97 2.80
N LEU A 81 9.04 -2.85 3.52
CA LEU A 81 9.09 -2.93 4.99
C LEU A 81 9.65 -4.29 5.37
N ASN A 82 10.62 -4.28 6.25
CA ASN A 82 11.28 -5.47 6.79
C ASN A 82 11.37 -5.34 8.32
N GLU A 83 11.36 -6.48 9.01
CA GLU A 83 11.61 -6.56 10.46
C GLU A 83 13.11 -6.61 10.82
#